data_AF-A0AAU3ZZQ0-F1
#
_entry.id   AF-A0AAU3ZZQ0-F1
#
_cell.length_a   1.000
_cell.length_b   1.000
_cell.length_c   1.000
_cell.angle_alpha   90.00
_cell.angle_beta   90.00
_cell.angle_gamma   90.00
#
_symmetry.space_group_name_H-M   'P 1'
#
loop_
_entity.id
_entity.type
_entity.pdbx_description
1 polymer ?
#
loop_
_entity_poly.entity_id
_entity_poly.type
_entity_poly.pdbx_seq_one_letter_code
_entity_poly.pdbx_strand_id
1 'polypeptide(L)'
;MATYDFPPDLREAQAELHRIRAEHQELMRGLPRSVEPMDAVENPDHWYRRNHPLPASPGYTPDQREQADELQARLLEATVRVSTHPFWSSLSGGDLVAARMALKHVEAAGAEPA
;
A
#
# COMPACT_ATOMS: atom_id res chain seq x y z
N MET A 1 -14.81 -6.80 19.34
CA MET A 1 -13.58 -7.22 18.62
C MET A 1 -12.63 -7.77 19.67
N ALA A 2 -11.94 -8.87 19.38
CA ALA A 2 -10.86 -9.32 20.27
C ALA A 2 -9.78 -8.22 20.29
N THR A 3 -9.48 -7.72 21.48
CA THR A 3 -8.39 -6.75 21.69
C THR A 3 -7.13 -7.57 21.88
N TYR A 4 -6.29 -7.64 20.84
CA TYR A 4 -5.00 -8.29 20.91
C TYR A 4 -3.97 -7.30 21.48
N ASP A 5 -3.16 -7.76 22.44
CA ASP A 5 -2.04 -6.98 22.97
C ASP A 5 -0.85 -7.12 22.01
N PHE A 6 -0.78 -6.25 21.00
CA PHE A 6 0.29 -6.29 20.03
C PHE A 6 1.59 -5.74 20.63
N PRO A 7 2.73 -6.41 20.43
CA PRO A 7 4.01 -5.90 20.89
C PRO A 7 4.33 -4.55 20.23
N PRO A 8 5.05 -3.65 20.92
CA PRO A 8 5.35 -2.31 20.44
C PRO A 8 6.02 -2.32 19.06
N ASP A 9 6.98 -3.21 18.84
CA ASP A 9 7.74 -3.26 17.59
C ASP A 9 6.88 -3.71 16.39
N LEU A 10 5.87 -4.56 16.60
CA LEU A 10 4.89 -4.90 15.57
C LEU A 10 3.96 -3.73 15.24
N ARG A 11 3.57 -2.93 16.24
CA ARG A 11 2.77 -1.71 16.03
C ARG A 11 3.58 -0.66 15.27
N GLU A 12 4.85 -0.49 15.62
CA GLU A 12 5.77 0.40 14.92
C GLU A 12 5.99 -0.04 13.46
N ALA A 13 6.19 -1.35 13.23
CA ALA A 13 6.32 -1.90 11.88
C ALA A 13 5.04 -1.71 11.05
N GLN A 14 3.86 -1.86 11.65
CA GLN A 14 2.58 -1.58 10.99
C GLN A 14 2.42 -0.08 10.66
N ALA A 15 2.81 0.80 11.56
CA ALA A 15 2.76 2.25 11.34
C ALA A 15 3.72 2.68 10.22
N GLU A 16 4.92 2.11 10.18
CA GLU A 16 5.87 2.29 9.07
C GLU A 16 5.28 1.81 7.74
N LEU A 17 4.68 0.62 7.70
CA LEU A 17 4.01 0.10 6.53
C LEU A 17 2.89 1.03 6.03
N HIS A 18 2.09 1.59 6.94
CA HIS A 18 1.05 2.56 6.59
C HIS A 18 1.63 3.85 6.00
N ARG A 19 2.70 4.40 6.58
CA ARG A 19 3.36 5.61 6.06
C ARG A 19 3.91 5.39 4.65
N ILE A 20 4.67 4.31 4.42
CA ILE A 20 5.23 3.98 3.10
C ILE A 20 4.12 3.74 2.09
N ARG A 21 3.03 3.08 2.49
CA ARG A 21 1.87 2.87 1.62
C ARG A 21 1.18 4.19 1.23
N ALA A 22 1.08 5.14 2.15
CA ALA A 22 0.55 6.46 1.86
C ALA A 22 1.46 7.21 0.87
N GLU A 23 2.77 7.24 1.12
CA GLU A 23 3.78 7.84 0.25
C GLU A 23 3.73 7.24 -1.17
N HIS A 24 3.68 5.92 -1.29
CA HIS A 24 3.54 5.23 -2.57
C HIS A 24 2.22 5.58 -3.27
N GLN A 25 1.10 5.68 -2.54
CA GLN A 25 -0.18 6.09 -3.12
C GLN A 25 -0.19 7.53 -3.59
N GLU A 26 0.46 8.44 -2.86
CA GLU A 26 0.62 9.83 -3.25
C GLU A 26 1.45 9.96 -4.53
N LEU A 27 2.58 9.24 -4.61
CA LEU A 27 3.37 9.17 -5.85
C LEU A 27 2.51 8.67 -7.01
N MET A 28 1.85 7.51 -6.86
CA MET A 28 1.03 6.91 -7.92
C MET A 28 -0.11 7.83 -8.40
N ARG A 29 -0.64 8.71 -7.55
CA ARG A 29 -1.66 9.71 -7.93
C ARG A 29 -1.09 10.83 -8.79
N GLY A 30 0.18 11.18 -8.60
CA GLY A 30 0.87 12.22 -9.36
C GLY A 30 1.48 11.73 -10.68
N LEU A 31 1.64 10.42 -10.85
CA LEU A 31 2.27 9.85 -12.03
C LEU A 31 1.30 9.68 -13.22
N PRO A 32 1.83 9.62 -14.45
CA PRO A 32 1.07 9.21 -15.62
C PRO A 32 0.40 7.85 -15.42
N ARG A 33 -0.69 7.61 -16.13
CA ARG A 33 -1.46 6.35 -15.98
C ARG A 33 -0.66 5.12 -16.41
N SER A 34 0.24 5.28 -17.38
CA SER A 34 1.05 4.20 -17.92
C SER A 34 2.52 4.40 -17.55
N VAL A 35 3.20 3.31 -17.20
CA VAL A 35 4.64 3.27 -16.92
C VAL A 35 5.45 3.46 -18.21
N GLU A 36 5.05 2.76 -19.27
CA GLU A 36 5.58 2.97 -20.63
C GLU A 36 4.74 4.02 -21.37
N PRO A 37 5.33 4.76 -22.32
CA PRO A 37 4.58 5.61 -23.22
C PRO A 37 3.47 4.82 -23.90
N MET A 38 2.26 5.40 -23.92
CA MET A 38 1.09 4.76 -24.50
C MET A 38 0.28 5.81 -25.25
N ASP A 39 -0.08 5.50 -26.51
CA ASP A 39 -0.93 6.37 -27.30
C ASP A 39 -2.34 6.51 -26.71
N ALA A 40 -3.04 7.55 -27.17
CA ALA A 40 -4.43 7.74 -26.83
C ALA A 40 -5.26 6.54 -27.30
N VAL A 41 -6.09 6.01 -26.42
CA VAL A 41 -7.00 4.91 -26.76
C VAL A 41 -8.39 5.50 -26.92
N GLU A 42 -8.83 5.60 -28.18
CA GLU A 42 -10.22 5.87 -28.51
C GLU A 42 -11.03 4.61 -28.25
N ASN A 43 -12.11 4.73 -27.47
CA ASN A 43 -12.98 3.59 -27.20
C ASN A 43 -14.41 3.87 -27.69
N PRO A 44 -14.69 3.68 -28.99
CA PRO A 44 -15.98 4.05 -29.57
C PRO A 44 -17.15 3.10 -29.20
N ASP A 45 -16.87 1.88 -28.70
CA ASP A 45 -17.87 0.79 -28.72
C ASP A 45 -18.18 0.10 -27.36
N HIS A 46 -18.01 0.78 -26.22
CA HIS A 46 -18.33 0.19 -24.92
C HIS A 46 -19.54 0.82 -24.24
N TRP A 47 -20.66 0.08 -24.24
CA TRP A 47 -21.94 0.43 -23.63
C TRP A 47 -21.96 0.42 -22.09
N TYR A 48 -20.86 0.08 -21.42
CA TYR A 48 -20.75 0.20 -19.97
C TYR A 48 -19.41 0.81 -19.51
N ARG A 49 -19.52 2.01 -18.93
CA ARG A 49 -18.59 2.65 -17.97
C ARG A 49 -17.26 3.26 -18.44
N ARG A 50 -16.91 3.29 -19.73
CA ARG A 50 -15.76 4.09 -20.21
C ARG A 50 -16.08 4.82 -21.51
N ASN A 51 -16.91 5.85 -21.42
CA ASN A 51 -17.30 6.71 -22.55
C ASN A 51 -16.35 7.89 -22.78
N HIS A 52 -15.20 7.93 -22.12
CA HIS A 52 -14.19 8.96 -22.34
C HIS A 52 -12.96 8.36 -23.00
N PRO A 53 -12.44 8.98 -24.09
CA PRO A 53 -11.17 8.57 -24.66
C PRO A 53 -10.08 8.68 -23.59
N LEU A 54 -9.21 7.68 -23.55
CA LEU A 54 -8.06 7.71 -22.67
C LEU A 54 -6.98 8.54 -23.38
N PRO A 55 -6.56 9.69 -22.82
CA PRO A 55 -5.50 10.47 -23.44
C PRO A 55 -4.18 9.69 -23.46
N ALA A 56 -3.29 10.08 -24.36
CA ALA A 56 -1.95 9.54 -24.41
C ALA A 56 -1.24 9.74 -23.06
N SER A 57 -0.52 8.71 -22.62
CA SER A 57 0.30 8.74 -21.41
C SER A 57 1.77 8.78 -21.83
N PRO A 58 2.55 9.78 -21.42
CA PRO A 58 3.95 9.89 -21.82
C PRO A 58 4.87 8.82 -21.21
N GLY A 59 4.39 8.03 -20.25
CA GLY A 59 5.23 7.09 -19.49
C GLY A 59 5.92 7.76 -18.31
N TYR A 60 6.59 6.98 -17.47
CA TYR A 60 7.37 7.49 -16.35
C TYR A 60 8.70 8.03 -16.87
N THR A 61 9.13 9.17 -16.34
CA THR A 61 10.53 9.59 -16.50
C THR A 61 11.46 8.61 -15.75
N PRO A 62 12.77 8.59 -16.07
CA PRO A 62 13.71 7.73 -15.35
C PRO A 62 13.71 7.97 -13.83
N ASP A 63 13.65 9.24 -13.42
CA ASP A 63 13.58 9.66 -12.01
C ASP A 63 12.29 9.17 -11.33
N GLN A 64 11.14 9.32 -11.99
CA GLN A 64 9.87 8.80 -11.50
C GLN A 64 9.86 7.28 -11.36
N ARG A 65 10.52 6.58 -12.29
CA ARG A 65 10.65 5.12 -12.23
C ARG A 65 11.54 4.70 -11.06
N GLU A 66 12.70 5.32 -10.91
CA GLU A 66 13.61 5.06 -9.79
C GLU A 66 12.92 5.29 -8.44
N GLN A 67 12.19 6.41 -8.29
CA GLN A 67 11.42 6.71 -7.09
C GLN A 67 10.31 5.68 -6.83
N ALA A 68 9.62 5.23 -7.89
CA ALA A 68 8.58 4.20 -7.77
C ALA A 68 9.17 2.83 -7.36
N ASP A 69 10.28 2.42 -7.98
CA ASP A 69 10.99 1.18 -7.66
C ASP A 69 11.52 1.20 -6.22
N GLU A 70 12.12 2.31 -5.77
CA GLU A 70 12.59 2.46 -4.38
C GLU A 70 11.45 2.33 -3.37
N LEU A 71 10.33 3.02 -3.61
CA LEU A 71 9.16 2.94 -2.73
C LEU A 71 8.53 1.55 -2.74
N GLN A 72 8.52 0.89 -3.89
CA GLN A 72 7.99 -0.48 -4.00
C GLN A 72 8.89 -1.48 -3.25
N ALA A 73 10.21 -1.32 -3.30
CA ALA A 73 11.15 -2.11 -2.53
C ALA A 73 10.94 -1.91 -1.02
N ARG A 74 10.90 -0.65 -0.57
CA ARG A 74 10.62 -0.30 0.84
C ARG A 74 9.27 -0.85 1.32
N LEU A 75 8.24 -0.80 0.47
CA LEU A 75 6.92 -1.35 0.78
C LEU A 75 6.96 -2.88 0.95
N LEU A 76 7.71 -3.57 0.10
CA LEU A 76 7.91 -5.02 0.20
C LEU A 76 8.62 -5.37 1.50
N GLU A 77 9.72 -4.70 1.83
CA GLU A 77 10.47 -4.91 3.08
C GLU A 77 9.59 -4.70 4.32
N ALA A 78 8.84 -3.59 4.37
CA ALA A 78 7.92 -3.32 5.47
C ALA A 78 6.81 -4.39 5.59
N THR A 79 6.29 -4.85 4.46
CA THR A 79 5.29 -5.93 4.43
C THR A 79 5.85 -7.25 4.94
N VAL A 80 7.09 -7.59 4.56
CA VAL A 80 7.78 -8.80 5.05
C VAL A 80 7.98 -8.71 6.55
N ARG A 81 8.51 -7.59 7.06
CA ARG A 81 8.74 -7.36 8.50
C ARG A 81 7.48 -7.60 9.32
N VAL A 82 6.34 -7.06 8.89
CA VAL A 82 5.06 -7.32 9.56
C VAL A 82 4.65 -8.79 9.41
N SER A 83 4.73 -9.37 8.20
CA SER A 83 4.18 -10.70 7.91
C SER A 83 4.93 -11.85 8.58
N THR A 84 6.24 -11.71 8.78
CA THR A 84 7.14 -12.73 9.37
C THR A 84 7.40 -12.50 10.85
N HIS A 85 6.68 -11.58 11.49
CA HIS A 85 6.89 -11.23 12.89
C HIS A 85 6.64 -12.42 13.84
N PRO A 86 7.50 -12.66 14.85
CA PRO A 86 7.41 -13.83 15.74
C PRO A 86 6.10 -13.92 16.54
N PHE A 87 5.42 -12.80 16.78
CA PHE A 87 4.07 -12.76 17.37
C PHE A 87 3.09 -13.68 16.64
N TRP A 88 3.20 -13.85 15.33
CA TRP A 88 2.26 -14.70 14.59
C TRP A 88 2.40 -16.18 14.92
N SER A 89 3.58 -16.61 15.37
CA SER A 89 3.84 -18.00 15.77
C SER A 89 3.12 -18.38 17.06
N SER A 90 2.63 -17.41 17.86
CA SER A 90 1.84 -17.69 19.07
C SER A 90 0.35 -17.86 18.78
N LEU A 91 -0.11 -17.55 17.56
CA LEU A 91 -1.50 -17.62 17.15
C LEU A 91 -1.71 -18.68 16.07
N SER A 92 -2.92 -19.22 15.98
CA SER A 92 -3.26 -20.20 14.93
C SER A 92 -4.73 -20.05 14.51
N GLY A 93 -5.08 -20.65 13.37
CA GLY A 93 -6.47 -20.70 12.89
C GLY A 93 -7.13 -19.33 12.77
N GLY A 94 -8.36 -19.23 13.31
CA GLY A 94 -9.17 -18.01 13.25
C GLY A 94 -8.56 -16.81 13.99
N ASP A 95 -7.84 -17.05 15.10
CA ASP A 95 -7.21 -15.99 15.88
C ASP A 95 -6.09 -15.29 15.12
N LEU A 96 -5.30 -16.04 14.34
CA LEU A 96 -4.27 -15.45 13.49
C LEU A 96 -4.87 -14.49 12.46
N VAL A 97 -5.99 -14.88 11.84
CA VAL A 97 -6.69 -14.05 10.84
C VAL A 97 -7.30 -12.81 11.52
N ALA A 98 -7.99 -13.01 12.64
CA ALA A 98 -8.61 -11.91 13.40
C ALA A 98 -7.56 -10.91 13.90
N ALA A 99 -6.42 -11.37 14.43
CA ALA A 99 -5.33 -10.52 14.87
C ALA A 99 -4.70 -9.73 13.72
N ARG A 100 -4.46 -10.35 12.56
CA ARG A 100 -3.97 -9.63 11.36
C ARG A 100 -4.95 -8.58 10.86
N MET A 101 -6.26 -8.82 10.96
CA MET A 101 -7.27 -7.82 10.63
C MET A 101 -7.30 -6.69 11.65
N ALA A 102 -7.24 -7.00 12.94
CA ALA A 102 -7.18 -5.99 14.00
C ALA A 102 -5.94 -5.10 13.88
N LEU A 103 -4.76 -5.66 13.57
CA LEU A 103 -3.50 -4.91 13.44
C LEU A 103 -3.60 -3.77 12.42
N LYS A 104 -4.33 -3.95 11.30
CA LYS A 104 -4.50 -2.91 10.27
C LYS A 104 -5.22 -1.65 10.77
N HIS A 105 -5.91 -1.75 11.90
CA HIS A 105 -6.65 -0.64 12.51
C HIS A 105 -5.96 -0.11 13.77
N VAL A 106 -4.81 -0.67 14.14
CA VAL A 106 -4.03 -0.19 15.28
C VAL A 106 -3.29 1.07 14.85
N GLU A 107 -3.56 2.16 15.55
CA GLU A 107 -2.76 3.37 15.43
C GLU A 107 -1.44 3.19 16.19
N ALA A 108 -0.38 3.86 15.73
CA ALA A 108 0.87 3.89 16.48
C ALA A 108 0.56 4.39 17.90
N ALA A 109 0.98 3.62 18.91
CA ALA A 109 0.78 4.04 20.30
C ALA A 109 1.60 5.31 20.54
N GLY A 110 0.94 6.47 20.49
CA GLY A 110 1.58 7.77 20.52
C GLY A 110 0.81 8.92 19.84
N ALA A 111 -0.36 8.70 19.24
CA ALA A 111 -1.28 9.79 18.94
C ALA A 111 -2.05 10.19 20.21
N GLU A 112 -1.36 10.84 21.16
CA GLU A 112 -2.03 11.57 22.23
C GLU A 112 -2.77 12.77 21.60
N PRO A 113 -4.09 12.92 21.80
CA PRO A 113 -4.80 14.09 21.31
C PRO A 113 -4.35 15.33 22.09
N ALA A 114 -3.86 16.34 21.37
CA ALA A 114 -3.60 17.69 21.89
C ALA A 114 -4.90 18.44 22.19
#